data_AF-A0A7W1AL69-F1
#
_entry.id   AF-A0A7W1AL69-F1
#
_cell.length_a   1.000
_cell.length_b   1.000
_cell.length_c   1.000
_cell.angle_alpha   90.00
_cell.angle_beta   90.00
_cell.angle_gamma   90.00
#
_symmetry.space_group_name_H-M   'P 1'
#
loop_
_entity.id
_entity.type
_entity.pdbx_description
1 polymer ?
#
loop_
_entity_poly.entity_id
_entity_poly.type
_entity_poly.pdbx_seq_one_letter_code
_entity_poly.pdbx_strand_id
1 'polypeptide(L)'
;MAKPTEKELDLSTASEGDLASAVAKLSPEEALFFLAKLEAVMNKRKLQLTGYLVALVVWLICMFLGLAYYGTHDGFVGWVFLVPFAIVGVILWAFGKWSERVGKRVEPILDRERAKLDAAKAKKAAGPEK
;
A
#
# COMPACT_ATOMS: atom_id res chain seq x y z
N MET A 1 -15.25 31.16 26.67
CA MET A 1 -13.93 30.77 26.11
C MET A 1 -13.85 29.25 26.11
N ALA A 2 -14.07 28.61 24.97
CA ALA A 2 -14.02 27.15 24.83
C ALA A 2 -12.90 26.77 23.84
N LYS A 3 -12.10 25.77 24.21
CA LYS A 3 -10.87 25.31 23.53
C LYS A 3 -11.12 24.91 22.06
N PRO A 4 -10.17 25.14 21.15
CA PRO A 4 -10.27 24.65 19.78
C PRO A 4 -10.03 23.13 19.79
N THR A 5 -11.08 22.38 19.49
CA THR A 5 -11.04 20.94 19.21
C THR A 5 -10.12 20.68 18.02
N GLU A 6 -9.07 19.91 18.26
CA GLU A 6 -8.24 19.25 17.26
C GLU A 6 -9.18 18.42 16.36
N LYS A 7 -9.51 18.95 15.19
CA LYS A 7 -10.07 18.12 14.13
C LYS A 7 -8.97 17.18 13.68
N GLU A 8 -9.04 15.94 14.15
CA GLU A 8 -8.39 14.80 13.51
C GLU A 8 -8.68 14.90 12.02
N LEU A 9 -7.65 15.26 11.25
CA LEU A 9 -7.74 15.43 9.82
C LEU A 9 -7.89 14.03 9.22
N ASP A 10 -9.14 13.66 8.91
CA ASP A 10 -9.46 12.39 8.28
C ASP A 10 -8.91 12.37 6.85
N LEU A 11 -7.70 11.83 6.73
CA LEU A 11 -6.92 11.73 5.49
C LEU A 11 -7.57 10.81 4.45
N SER A 12 -8.65 10.09 4.80
CA SER A 12 -9.34 9.17 3.89
C SER A 12 -10.29 9.87 2.91
N THR A 13 -10.68 11.12 3.18
CA THR A 13 -11.64 11.91 2.35
C THR A 13 -11.06 13.19 1.74
N ALA A 14 -9.76 13.47 1.93
CA ALA A 14 -9.16 14.72 1.49
C ALA A 14 -8.95 14.77 -0.04
N SER A 15 -9.36 15.88 -0.67
CA SER A 15 -9.13 16.19 -2.10
C SER A 15 -7.64 16.53 -2.34
N GLU A 16 -7.13 16.32 -3.56
CA GLU A 16 -5.74 16.62 -3.93
C GLU A 16 -5.31 18.07 -3.57
N GLY A 17 -6.25 19.02 -3.64
CA GLY A 17 -6.02 20.41 -3.26
C GLY A 17 -5.83 20.64 -1.76
N ASP A 18 -6.46 19.82 -0.91
CA ASP A 18 -6.31 19.89 0.55
C ASP A 18 -4.97 19.28 1.00
N LEU A 19 -4.51 18.22 0.33
CA LEU A 19 -3.17 17.66 0.54
C LEU A 19 -2.08 18.67 0.18
N ALA A 20 -2.20 19.35 -0.96
CA ALA A 20 -1.23 20.38 -1.37
C ALA A 20 -1.17 21.55 -0.37
N SER A 21 -2.32 21.98 0.14
CA SER A 21 -2.42 23.06 1.13
C SER A 21 -1.90 22.65 2.52
N ALA A 22 -2.07 21.38 2.90
CA ALA A 22 -1.50 20.82 4.12
C ALA A 22 0.03 20.68 4.01
N VAL A 23 0.55 20.23 2.86
CA VAL A 23 1.99 20.16 2.58
C VAL A 23 2.65 21.54 2.61
N ALA A 24 1.96 22.58 2.11
CA ALA A 24 2.47 23.95 2.15
C ALA A 24 2.57 24.55 3.58
N LYS A 25 1.86 23.97 4.55
CA LYS A 25 1.91 24.40 5.97
C LYS A 25 2.91 23.60 6.81
N LEU A 26 3.51 22.56 6.25
CA LEU A 26 4.49 21.73 6.96
C LEU A 26 5.89 22.33 6.87
N SER A 27 6.69 22.11 7.91
CA SER A 27 8.11 22.43 7.86
C SER A 27 8.82 21.62 6.75
N PRO A 28 9.93 22.10 6.16
CA PRO A 28 10.63 21.40 5.07
C PRO A 28 10.99 19.95 5.41
N GLU A 29 11.27 19.66 6.69
CA GLU A 29 11.56 18.32 7.20
C GLU A 29 10.33 17.40 7.20
N GLU A 30 9.15 17.92 7.55
CA GLU A 30 7.91 17.16 7.54
C GLU A 30 7.43 16.88 6.11
N ALA A 31 7.62 17.81 5.17
CA ALA A 31 7.24 17.60 3.77
C ALA A 31 8.00 16.44 3.11
N LEU A 32 9.31 16.31 3.40
CA LEU A 32 10.12 15.18 2.93
C LEU A 32 9.66 13.84 3.54
N PHE A 33 9.25 13.86 4.81
CA PHE A 33 8.71 12.68 5.49
C PHE A 33 7.40 12.18 4.84
N PHE A 34 6.47 13.09 4.54
CA PHE A 34 5.23 12.72 3.86
C PHE A 34 5.47 12.24 2.44
N LEU A 35 6.37 12.87 1.68
CA LEU A 35 6.74 12.42 0.34
C LEU A 35 7.33 11.00 0.36
N ALA A 36 8.28 10.71 1.27
CA ALA A 36 8.87 9.38 1.39
C ALA A 36 7.82 8.31 1.76
N LYS A 37 6.87 8.65 2.64
CA LYS A 37 5.76 7.76 3.00
C LYS A 37 4.81 7.52 1.83
N LEU A 38 4.43 8.59 1.12
CA LEU A 38 3.56 8.52 -0.05
C LEU A 38 4.20 7.67 -1.15
N GLU A 39 5.50 7.86 -1.41
CA GLU A 39 6.25 7.09 -2.39
C GLU A 39 6.29 5.60 -2.03
N ALA A 40 6.51 5.27 -0.75
CA ALA A 40 6.50 3.89 -0.28
C ALA A 40 5.12 3.23 -0.44
N VAL A 41 4.04 3.94 -0.11
CA VAL A 41 2.67 3.47 -0.31
C VAL A 41 2.35 3.30 -1.79
N MET A 42 2.78 4.26 -2.64
CA MET A 42 2.62 4.17 -4.09
C MET A 42 3.35 2.97 -4.67
N ASN A 43 4.58 2.71 -4.26
CA ASN A 43 5.36 1.57 -4.74
C ASN A 43 4.74 0.24 -4.32
N LYS A 44 4.22 0.15 -3.09
CA LYS A 44 3.45 -1.02 -2.63
C LYS A 44 2.18 -1.21 -3.47
N ARG A 45 1.43 -0.13 -3.74
CA ARG A 45 0.20 -0.16 -4.54
C ARG A 45 0.47 -0.55 -6.00
N LYS A 46 1.53 -0.03 -6.61
CA LYS A 46 1.99 -0.43 -7.95
C LYS A 46 2.27 -1.93 -8.01
N LEU A 47 2.99 -2.47 -7.03
CA LEU A 47 3.30 -3.90 -7.00
C LEU A 47 2.03 -4.77 -6.82
N GLN A 48 1.08 -4.35 -5.99
CA GLN A 48 -0.21 -5.02 -5.87
C GLN A 48 -1.01 -4.99 -7.17
N LEU A 49 -1.09 -3.83 -7.84
CA LEU A 49 -1.76 -3.69 -9.14
C LEU A 49 -1.12 -4.57 -10.20
N THR A 50 0.22 -4.64 -10.26
CA THR A 50 0.92 -5.56 -11.15
C THR A 50 0.58 -7.02 -10.82
N GLY A 51 0.52 -7.38 -9.52
CA GLY A 51 0.11 -8.72 -9.10
C GLY A 51 -1.30 -9.09 -9.56
N TYR A 52 -2.25 -8.15 -9.46
CA TYR A 52 -3.61 -8.35 -9.99
C TYR A 52 -3.65 -8.48 -11.50
N LEU A 53 -2.89 -7.66 -12.23
CA LEU A 53 -2.82 -7.73 -13.68
C LEU A 53 -2.26 -9.09 -14.14
N VAL A 54 -1.18 -9.54 -13.52
CA VAL A 54 -0.57 -10.85 -13.79
C VAL A 54 -1.55 -11.98 -13.47
N ALA A 55 -2.23 -11.92 -12.32
CA ALA A 55 -3.22 -12.91 -11.92
C ALA A 55 -4.38 -13.00 -12.94
N LEU A 56 -4.86 -11.86 -13.45
CA LEU A 56 -5.94 -11.81 -14.44
C LEU A 56 -5.52 -12.45 -15.76
N VAL A 57 -4.32 -12.16 -16.24
CA VAL A 57 -3.77 -12.78 -17.46
C VAL A 57 -3.63 -14.29 -17.30
N VAL A 58 -3.05 -14.75 -16.19
CA VAL A 58 -2.89 -16.18 -15.93
C VAL A 58 -4.25 -16.87 -15.81
N TRP A 59 -5.21 -16.25 -15.12
CA TRP A 59 -6.56 -16.78 -15.00
C TRP A 59 -7.22 -16.99 -16.36
N LEU A 60 -7.14 -16.01 -17.27
CA LEU A 60 -7.67 -16.13 -18.62
C LEU A 60 -7.03 -17.30 -19.37
N ILE A 61 -5.70 -17.42 -19.33
CA ILE A 61 -4.97 -18.51 -19.98
C ILE A 61 -5.43 -19.87 -19.43
N CYS A 62 -5.50 -20.01 -18.11
CA CYS A 62 -5.94 -21.25 -17.47
C CYS A 62 -7.40 -21.60 -17.81
N MET A 63 -8.28 -20.60 -17.93
CA MET A 63 -9.67 -20.82 -18.36
C MET A 63 -9.75 -21.30 -19.81
N PHE A 64 -8.99 -20.69 -20.73
CA PHE A 64 -8.93 -21.13 -22.13
C PHE A 64 -8.40 -22.56 -22.25
N LEU A 65 -7.31 -22.88 -21.55
CA LEU A 65 -6.74 -24.23 -21.52
C LEU A 65 -7.70 -25.24 -20.89
N GLY A 66 -8.37 -24.84 -19.80
CA GLY A 66 -9.36 -25.69 -19.13
C GLY A 66 -10.55 -26.01 -20.02
N LEU A 67 -11.04 -25.03 -20.79
CA LEU A 67 -12.11 -25.24 -21.77
C LEU A 67 -11.68 -26.17 -22.91
N ALA A 68 -10.48 -25.96 -23.46
CA ALA A 68 -9.92 -26.83 -24.49
C ALA A 68 -9.73 -28.28 -24.00
N TYR A 69 -9.29 -28.46 -22.75
CA TYR A 69 -9.13 -29.76 -22.14
C TYR A 69 -10.49 -30.44 -21.90
N TYR A 70 -11.48 -29.70 -21.38
CA TYR A 70 -12.83 -30.20 -21.16
C TYR A 70 -13.48 -30.67 -22.48
N GLY A 71 -13.29 -29.92 -23.57
CA GLY A 71 -13.85 -30.27 -24.89
C GLY A 71 -13.20 -31.49 -25.58
N THR A 72 -12.09 -32.02 -25.05
CA THR A 72 -11.36 -33.14 -25.66
C THR A 72 -11.46 -34.44 -24.86
N HIS A 73 -12.06 -34.42 -23.67
CA HIS A 73 -12.15 -35.58 -22.78
C HIS A 73 -13.60 -35.99 -22.54
N ASP A 74 -13.88 -37.28 -22.74
CA ASP A 74 -15.17 -37.88 -22.39
C ASP A 74 -15.19 -38.20 -20.89
N GLY A 75 -16.05 -37.51 -20.12
CA GLY A 75 -16.23 -37.72 -18.69
C GLY A 75 -16.44 -36.43 -17.90
N PHE A 76 -16.75 -36.55 -16.60
CA PHE A 76 -16.90 -35.39 -15.73
C PHE A 76 -15.53 -34.85 -15.31
N VAL A 77 -15.08 -33.77 -15.95
CA VAL A 77 -13.80 -33.09 -15.67
C VAL A 77 -14.02 -31.75 -14.95
N GLY A 78 -14.88 -31.72 -13.93
CA GLY A 78 -15.20 -30.49 -13.18
C GLY A 78 -14.00 -29.89 -12.42
N TRP A 79 -13.03 -30.72 -12.02
CA TRP A 79 -11.86 -30.28 -11.25
C TRP A 79 -10.93 -29.34 -12.04
N VAL A 80 -10.95 -29.40 -13.38
CA VAL A 80 -10.14 -28.53 -14.24
C VAL A 80 -10.52 -27.06 -14.10
N PHE A 81 -11.76 -26.76 -13.70
CA PHE A 81 -12.18 -25.41 -13.38
C PHE A 81 -11.70 -24.90 -12.02
N LEU A 82 -11.28 -25.79 -11.10
CA LEU A 82 -10.72 -25.40 -9.80
C LEU A 82 -9.23 -25.04 -9.88
N VAL A 83 -8.50 -25.64 -10.83
CA VAL A 83 -7.06 -25.40 -11.04
C VAL A 83 -6.74 -23.91 -11.30
N PRO A 84 -7.45 -23.18 -12.18
CA PRO A 84 -7.25 -21.75 -12.37
C PRO A 84 -7.34 -20.94 -11.07
N PHE A 85 -8.32 -21.24 -10.20
CA PHE A 85 -8.49 -20.54 -8.93
C PHE A 85 -7.36 -20.82 -7.95
N ALA A 86 -6.89 -22.08 -7.88
CA ALA A 86 -5.75 -22.43 -7.05
C ALA A 86 -4.47 -21.70 -7.51
N ILE A 87 -4.21 -21.67 -8.82
CA ILE A 87 -3.05 -20.97 -9.40
C ILE A 87 -3.12 -19.47 -9.11
N VAL A 88 -4.27 -18.84 -9.34
CA VAL A 88 -4.49 -17.41 -9.04
C VAL A 88 -4.28 -17.13 -7.56
N GLY A 89 -4.82 -17.96 -6.68
CA GLY A 89 -4.65 -17.83 -5.23
C GLY A 89 -3.17 -17.85 -4.82
N VAL A 90 -2.38 -18.76 -5.39
CA VAL A 90 -0.93 -18.83 -5.14
C VAL A 90 -0.20 -17.59 -5.64
N ILE A 91 -0.55 -17.09 -6.85
CA ILE A 91 0.07 -15.88 -7.41
C ILE A 91 -0.23 -14.66 -6.54
N LEU A 92 -1.48 -14.46 -6.17
CA LEU A 92 -1.89 -13.33 -5.31
C LEU A 92 -1.24 -13.42 -3.94
N TRP A 93 -1.13 -14.62 -3.36
CA TRP A 93 -0.43 -14.84 -2.10
C TRP A 93 1.06 -14.48 -2.21
N ALA A 94 1.73 -14.90 -3.28
CA ALA A 94 3.14 -14.60 -3.51
C ALA A 94 3.38 -13.09 -3.67
N PHE A 95 2.57 -12.41 -4.49
CA PHE A 95 2.64 -10.96 -4.68
C PHE A 95 2.27 -10.19 -3.41
N GLY A 96 1.27 -10.66 -2.65
CA GLY A 96 0.90 -10.11 -1.35
C GLY A 96 2.08 -10.15 -0.37
N LYS A 97 2.69 -11.33 -0.19
CA LYS A 97 3.85 -11.53 0.67
C LYS A 97 5.08 -10.71 0.21
N TRP A 98 5.25 -10.55 -1.10
CA TRP A 98 6.30 -9.69 -1.65
C TRP A 98 6.04 -8.21 -1.34
N SER A 99 4.80 -7.74 -1.50
CA SER A 99 4.41 -6.36 -1.18
C SER A 99 4.62 -6.00 0.29
N GLU A 100 4.36 -6.95 1.20
CA GLU A 100 4.65 -6.77 2.63
C GLU A 100 6.15 -6.65 2.88
N ARG A 101 6.95 -7.49 2.22
CA ARG A 101 8.41 -7.44 2.36
C ARG A 101 9.00 -6.12 1.85
N VAL A 102 8.45 -5.55 0.78
CA VAL A 102 8.88 -4.24 0.27
C VAL A 102 8.47 -3.12 1.23
N GLY A 103 7.26 -3.16 1.79
CA GLY A 103 6.81 -2.18 2.79
C GLY A 103 7.69 -2.18 4.05
N LYS A 104 8.03 -3.36 4.59
CA LYS A 104 8.86 -3.50 5.80
C LYS A 104 10.27 -2.93 5.67
N ARG A 105 10.79 -2.72 4.46
CA ARG A 105 12.12 -2.08 4.27
C ARG A 105 12.10 -0.57 4.51
N VAL A 106 10.94 0.06 4.38
CA VAL A 106 10.79 1.52 4.55
C VAL A 106 10.42 1.88 5.99
N GLU A 107 9.70 1.00 6.70
CA GLU A 107 9.32 1.15 8.12
C GLU A 107 10.47 1.62 9.06
N PRO A 108 11.67 0.99 9.07
CA PRO A 108 12.72 1.39 10.00
C PRO A 108 13.34 2.77 9.70
N ILE A 109 13.22 3.26 8.46
CA ILE A 109 13.68 4.60 8.08
C ILE A 109 12.67 5.63 8.60
N LEU A 110 11.37 5.35 8.43
CA LEU A 110 10.27 6.15 8.96
C LEU A 110 10.30 6.25 10.49
N ASP A 111 10.55 5.15 11.20
CA ASP A 111 10.58 5.14 12.66
C ASP A 111 11.73 5.99 13.23
N ARG A 112 12.90 5.96 12.59
CA ARG A 112 14.05 6.80 12.96
C ARG A 112 13.75 8.29 12.77
N GLU A 113 13.13 8.66 11.66
CA GLU A 113 12.75 10.04 11.36
C GLU A 113 11.63 10.54 12.29
N ARG A 114 10.66 9.67 12.62
CA ARG A 114 9.60 9.98 13.58
C ARG A 114 10.18 10.27 14.96
N ALA A 115 11.12 9.45 15.42
CA ALA A 115 11.83 9.68 16.68
C ALA A 115 12.62 11.00 16.69
N LYS A 116 13.22 11.40 15.56
CA LYS A 116 13.89 12.71 15.43
C LYS A 116 12.91 13.87 15.50
N LEU A 117 11.77 13.77 14.83
CA LEU A 117 10.72 14.80 14.86
C LEU A 117 10.12 14.95 16.26
N ASP A 118 9.86 13.84 16.95
CA ASP A 118 9.36 13.85 18.32
C ASP A 118 10.39 14.46 19.28
N ALA A 119 11.69 14.16 19.09
CA ALA A 119 12.77 14.79 19.84
C ALA A 119 12.91 16.30 19.53
N ALA A 120 12.73 16.71 18.27
CA ALA A 120 12.76 18.11 17.86
C ALA A 120 11.55 18.89 18.43
N LYS A 121 10.36 18.30 18.42
CA LYS A 121 9.16 18.84 19.06
C LYS A 121 9.34 18.95 20.57
N ALA A 122 9.91 17.93 21.21
CA ALA A 122 10.23 17.94 22.64
C ALA A 122 11.24 19.05 22.99
N LYS A 123 12.31 19.23 22.20
CA LYS A 123 13.27 20.34 22.37
C LYS A 123 12.62 21.71 22.18
N LYS A 124 11.76 21.85 21.18
CA LYS A 124 11.04 23.10 20.91
C LYS A 124 10.03 23.42 22.02
N ALA A 125 9.41 22.40 22.61
CA ALA A 125 8.51 22.51 23.75
C ALA A 125 9.23 22.79 25.08
N ALA A 126 10.48 22.35 25.23
CA ALA A 126 11.29 22.59 26.43
C ALA A 126 11.72 24.06 26.57
N GLY A 127 11.85 24.81 25.47
CA GLY A 127 12.26 26.23 25.47
C GLY A 127 13.67 26.47 26.04
N PRO A 128 14.34 27.60 25.71
CA PRO A 128 15.58 27.95 26.37
C PRO A 128 15.28 28.33 27.82
N GLU A 129 15.85 27.60 28.80
CA GLU A 129 16.03 28.13 30.16
C GLU A 129 16.75 29.47 30.03
N LYS A 130 16.06 30.53 30.45
CA LYS A 130 16.63 31.89 30.56
C LYS A 130 17.62 31.94 31.71
#